data_AF-A0A4V4H193-F1
#
_entry.id   AF-A0A4V4H193-F1
#
_cell.length_a   1.000
_cell.length_b   1.000
_cell.length_c   1.000
_cell.angle_alpha   90.00
_cell.angle_beta   90.00
_cell.angle_gamma   90.00
#
_symmetry.space_group_name_H-M   'P 1'
#
loop_
_entity.id
_entity.type
_entity.pdbx_description
1 polymer ?
#
loop_
_entity_poly.entity_id
_entity_poly.type
_entity_poly.pdbx_seq_one_letter_code
_entity_poly.pdbx_strand_id
1 'polypeptide(L)'
;MKHTVLRIALMAFTLGYTIPASTQEVLPEVTVRATNYKYLKSVGGKEVAQPVQVLQRTAAEYDVKKSEYYEDDYESYFVSFFIPEGQILAAYDKNGKLIRTAEKYENVKLPSAVTNAVAGRFPNWKISKDVYRVTYYDEKGSDKKYKLLLENGNKRVKVKVNDAGEFF
;
A
#
# COMPACT_ATOMS: atom_id res chain seq x y z
N MET A 1 65.59 -8.45 -34.39
CA MET A 1 64.30 -7.77 -34.69
C MET A 1 63.54 -8.63 -35.71
N LYS A 2 62.72 -9.61 -35.29
CA LYS A 2 61.26 -9.60 -35.62
C LYS A 2 60.44 -10.66 -34.84
N HIS A 3 61.06 -11.45 -33.94
CA HIS A 3 60.37 -12.51 -33.20
C HIS A 3 60.20 -12.27 -31.68
N THR A 4 60.80 -11.19 -31.15
CA THR A 4 60.69 -10.85 -29.72
C THR A 4 59.50 -9.94 -29.39
N VAL A 5 58.98 -9.22 -30.40
CA VAL A 5 57.82 -8.31 -30.22
C VAL A 5 56.49 -9.07 -30.20
N LEU A 6 56.46 -10.30 -30.71
CA LEU A 6 55.25 -11.13 -30.79
C LEU A 6 54.91 -11.85 -29.48
N ARG A 7 55.82 -11.91 -28.51
CA ARG A 7 55.59 -12.62 -27.23
C ARG A 7 55.18 -11.72 -26.07
N ILE A 8 55.30 -10.39 -26.20
CA ILE A 8 54.88 -9.44 -25.15
C ILE A 8 53.46 -8.92 -25.40
N ALA A 9 52.97 -8.98 -26.65
CA ALA A 9 51.58 -8.67 -26.99
C ALA A 9 50.55 -9.68 -26.44
N LEU A 10 51.00 -10.83 -25.92
CA LEU A 10 50.12 -11.86 -25.34
C LEU A 10 50.04 -11.80 -23.80
N MET A 11 50.75 -10.88 -23.16
CA MET A 11 50.80 -10.74 -21.68
C MET A 11 50.08 -9.48 -21.17
N ALA A 12 49.23 -8.86 -21.99
CA ALA A 12 48.50 -7.64 -21.65
C ALA A 12 46.99 -7.75 -21.94
N PHE A 13 46.41 -8.95 -21.79
CA PHE A 13 44.98 -9.18 -21.98
C PHE A 13 44.34 -9.94 -20.80
N THR A 14 44.71 -9.60 -19.57
CA THR A 14 44.09 -10.15 -18.35
C THR A 14 43.45 -9.11 -17.44
N LEU A 15 43.16 -7.91 -17.95
CA LEU A 15 42.32 -6.93 -17.24
C LEU A 15 40.92 -6.92 -17.88
N GLY A 16 40.29 -8.09 -17.88
CA GLY A 16 38.91 -8.27 -18.32
C GLY A 16 37.94 -7.90 -17.20
N TYR A 17 37.23 -6.79 -17.41
CA TYR A 17 35.84 -6.54 -17.00
C TYR A 17 35.41 -7.02 -15.61
N THR A 18 35.49 -6.13 -14.62
CA THR A 18 34.58 -6.22 -13.46
C THR A 18 33.18 -5.84 -13.93
N ILE A 19 32.36 -6.82 -14.30
CA ILE A 19 30.91 -6.62 -14.43
C ILE A 19 30.41 -6.28 -13.01
N PRO A 20 29.77 -5.12 -12.77
CA PRO A 20 29.04 -4.95 -11.52
C PRO A 20 27.96 -6.02 -11.51
N ALA A 21 28.09 -7.01 -10.62
CA ALA A 21 27.02 -7.95 -10.34
C ALA A 21 25.87 -7.11 -9.81
N SER A 22 24.89 -6.81 -10.66
CA SER A 22 23.59 -6.34 -10.22
C SER A 22 23.07 -7.40 -9.28
N THR A 23 23.14 -7.14 -7.98
CA THR A 23 22.43 -7.92 -6.98
C THR A 23 20.95 -7.78 -7.32
N GLN A 24 20.42 -8.78 -8.02
CA GLN A 24 18.99 -8.87 -8.21
C GLN A 24 18.41 -9.17 -6.84
N GLU A 25 17.84 -8.16 -6.20
CA GLU A 25 17.07 -8.38 -4.98
C GLU A 25 15.93 -9.32 -5.33
N VAL A 26 16.10 -10.59 -4.95
CA VAL A 26 15.04 -11.58 -5.04
C VAL A 26 14.00 -11.12 -4.03
N LEU A 27 12.95 -10.47 -4.53
CA LEU A 27 11.81 -10.13 -3.70
C LEU A 27 11.31 -11.45 -3.08
N PRO A 28 11.16 -11.51 -1.74
CA PRO A 28 10.72 -12.74 -1.09
C PRO A 28 9.43 -13.21 -1.73
N GLU A 29 9.34 -14.53 -1.95
CA GLU A 29 8.14 -15.15 -2.50
C GLU A 29 6.94 -14.81 -1.60
N VAL A 30 6.05 -13.96 -2.11
CA VAL A 30 4.86 -13.51 -1.38
C VAL A 30 3.90 -14.69 -1.33
N THR A 31 3.93 -15.45 -0.24
CA THR A 31 2.93 -16.48 0.04
C THR A 31 1.63 -15.76 0.38
N VAL A 32 0.83 -15.41 -0.63
CA VAL A 32 -0.53 -14.91 -0.39
C VAL A 32 -1.30 -16.07 0.24
N ARG A 33 -1.41 -16.08 1.56
CA ARG A 33 -2.33 -17.00 2.24
C ARG A 33 -3.70 -16.72 1.66
N ALA A 34 -4.25 -17.73 0.97
CA ALA A 34 -5.53 -17.64 0.28
C ALA A 34 -6.69 -17.26 1.20
N THR A 35 -6.49 -17.20 2.52
CA THR A 35 -7.52 -16.86 3.51
C THR A 35 -8.06 -15.44 3.37
N ASN A 36 -7.21 -14.46 3.06
CA ASN A 36 -7.56 -13.03 3.13
C ASN A 36 -7.57 -12.33 1.75
N TYR A 37 -7.63 -13.09 0.66
CA TYR A 37 -7.65 -12.54 -0.72
C TYR A 37 -8.85 -11.65 -1.01
N LYS A 38 -10.02 -11.94 -0.42
CA LYS A 38 -11.25 -11.13 -0.58
C LYS A 38 -11.04 -9.70 -0.10
N TYR A 39 -10.36 -9.56 1.03
CA TYR A 39 -10.00 -8.27 1.59
C TYR A 39 -9.10 -7.49 0.63
N LEU A 40 -7.96 -8.04 0.23
CA LEU A 40 -7.02 -7.39 -0.69
C LEU A 40 -7.66 -7.02 -2.03
N LYS A 41 -8.51 -7.91 -2.57
CA LYS A 41 -9.26 -7.65 -3.81
C LYS A 41 -10.22 -6.46 -3.65
N SER A 42 -10.87 -6.33 -2.49
CA SER A 42 -11.83 -5.26 -2.23
C SER A 42 -11.16 -3.91 -2.02
N VAL A 43 -10.14 -3.86 -1.15
CA VAL A 43 -9.50 -2.60 -0.77
C VAL A 43 -8.48 -2.10 -1.80
N GLY A 44 -7.89 -3.03 -2.56
CA GLY A 44 -6.88 -2.73 -3.58
C GLY A 44 -7.40 -1.95 -4.79
N GLY A 45 -6.48 -1.69 -5.72
CA GLY A 45 -6.71 -0.93 -6.95
C GLY A 45 -5.41 -0.36 -7.49
N LYS A 46 -5.35 -0.06 -8.79
CA LYS A 46 -4.12 0.42 -9.46
C LYS A 46 -3.60 1.75 -8.92
N GLU A 47 -4.50 2.60 -8.41
CA GLU A 47 -4.18 3.95 -7.95
C GLU A 47 -4.06 4.08 -6.42
N VAL A 48 -4.16 2.97 -5.68
CA VAL A 48 -4.01 2.99 -4.22
C VAL A 48 -2.57 3.39 -3.87
N ALA A 49 -2.40 4.31 -2.91
CA ALA A 49 -1.09 4.79 -2.49
C ALA A 49 -0.21 3.67 -1.91
N GLN A 50 1.10 3.72 -2.13
CA GLN A 50 2.04 2.69 -1.64
C GLN A 50 1.97 2.44 -0.12
N PRO A 51 1.96 3.47 0.76
CA PRO A 51 1.84 3.23 2.21
C PRO A 51 0.57 2.49 2.59
N VAL A 52 -0.54 2.77 1.90
CA VAL A 52 -1.82 2.06 2.07
C VAL A 52 -1.67 0.60 1.66
N GLN A 53 -1.09 0.31 0.50
CA GLN A 53 -0.90 -1.06 0.01
C GLN A 53 -0.04 -1.90 0.97
N VAL A 54 1.04 -1.29 1.50
CA VAL A 54 1.92 -1.95 2.47
C VAL A 54 1.13 -2.35 3.70
N LEU A 55 0.40 -1.42 4.33
CA LEU A 55 -0.32 -1.70 5.57
C LEU A 55 -1.45 -2.72 5.37
N GLN A 56 -2.18 -2.62 4.26
CA GLN A 56 -3.23 -3.58 3.91
C GLN A 56 -2.65 -4.98 3.67
N ARG A 57 -1.49 -5.10 3.04
CA ARG A 57 -0.81 -6.38 2.87
C ARG A 57 -0.36 -6.95 4.22
N THR A 58 0.22 -6.13 5.09
CA THR A 58 0.60 -6.53 6.46
C THR A 58 -0.59 -7.10 7.23
N ALA A 59 -1.75 -6.43 7.18
CA ALA A 59 -2.97 -6.93 7.81
C ALA A 59 -3.46 -8.25 7.15
N ALA A 60 -3.38 -8.37 5.83
CA ALA A 60 -3.81 -9.59 5.14
C ALA A 60 -2.92 -10.81 5.44
N GLU A 61 -1.61 -10.59 5.65
CA GLU A 61 -0.62 -11.64 5.88
C GLU A 61 -0.48 -12.05 7.34
N TYR A 62 -0.98 -11.22 8.27
CA TYR A 62 -0.90 -11.49 9.70
C TYR A 62 -1.57 -12.82 10.09
N ASP A 63 -0.80 -13.69 10.74
CA ASP A 63 -1.24 -15.00 11.21
C ASP A 63 -1.52 -14.94 12.72
N VAL A 64 -2.77 -14.64 13.08
CA VAL A 64 -3.18 -14.52 14.49
C VAL A 64 -2.96 -15.81 15.29
N LYS A 65 -3.02 -16.97 14.64
CA LYS A 65 -2.84 -18.27 15.30
C LYS A 65 -1.40 -18.53 15.76
N LYS A 66 -0.44 -17.71 15.29
CA LYS A 66 0.96 -17.73 15.71
C LYS A 66 1.27 -16.69 16.78
N SER A 67 0.29 -15.89 17.18
CA SER A 67 0.42 -14.91 18.25
C SER A 67 0.51 -15.63 19.59
N GLU A 68 1.31 -15.09 20.51
CA GLU A 68 1.34 -15.54 21.92
C GLU A 68 0.02 -15.27 22.65
N TYR A 69 -0.80 -14.36 22.12
CA TYR A 69 -2.12 -13.99 22.66
C TYR A 69 -3.27 -14.82 22.06
N TYR A 70 -2.97 -15.89 21.32
CA TYR A 70 -3.99 -16.76 20.74
C TYR A 70 -4.51 -17.77 21.78
N GLU A 71 -5.82 -17.77 22.02
CA GLU A 71 -6.54 -18.72 22.86
C GLU A 71 -7.76 -19.27 22.08
N ASP A 72 -7.92 -20.59 22.02
CA ASP A 72 -8.89 -21.22 21.12
C ASP A 72 -10.37 -20.96 21.47
N ASP A 73 -10.63 -20.32 22.61
CA ASP A 73 -11.94 -19.93 23.13
C ASP A 73 -12.41 -18.54 22.66
N TYR A 74 -11.53 -17.68 22.12
CA TYR A 74 -11.94 -16.40 21.56
C TYR A 74 -12.58 -16.54 20.18
N GLU A 75 -13.79 -15.99 20.04
CA GLU A 75 -14.50 -15.93 18.76
C GLU A 75 -13.87 -14.95 17.76
N SER A 76 -13.20 -13.91 18.25
CA SER A 76 -12.57 -12.90 17.40
C SER A 76 -11.37 -12.22 18.04
N TYR A 77 -10.44 -11.82 17.19
CA TYR A 77 -9.19 -11.15 17.56
C TYR A 77 -9.09 -9.79 16.90
N PHE A 78 -8.74 -8.77 17.68
CA PHE A 78 -8.54 -7.42 17.19
C PHE A 78 -7.05 -7.07 17.17
N VAL A 79 -6.54 -6.70 16.01
CA VAL A 79 -5.12 -6.36 15.83
C VAL A 79 -5.03 -5.00 15.16
N SER A 80 -4.20 -4.13 15.74
CA SER A 80 -3.97 -2.80 15.20
C SER A 80 -2.60 -2.73 14.52
N PHE A 81 -2.56 -2.21 13.30
CA PHE A 81 -1.35 -1.98 12.53
C PHE A 81 -1.19 -0.48 12.28
N PHE A 82 0.04 0.02 12.35
CA PHE A 82 0.33 1.46 12.26
C PHE A 82 1.58 1.74 11.43
N ILE A 83 1.50 2.78 10.63
CA ILE A 83 2.61 3.49 9.98
C ILE A 83 2.38 5.01 10.17
N PRO A 84 3.38 5.87 9.93
CA PRO A 84 3.19 7.31 10.07
C PRO A 84 2.00 7.87 9.29
N GLU A 85 1.71 7.32 8.11
CA GLU A 85 0.65 7.76 7.21
C GLU A 85 -0.73 7.17 7.54
N GLY A 86 -0.82 6.15 8.40
CA GLY A 86 -2.12 5.52 8.65
C GLY A 86 -2.14 4.31 9.58
N GLN A 87 -3.35 3.82 9.82
CA GLN A 87 -3.63 2.73 10.74
C GLN A 87 -4.75 1.83 10.23
N ILE A 88 -4.70 0.56 10.62
CA ILE A 88 -5.75 -0.43 10.40
C ILE A 88 -6.09 -1.09 11.73
N LEU A 89 -7.37 -1.09 12.10
CA LEU A 89 -7.92 -2.01 13.10
C LEU A 89 -8.56 -3.19 12.37
N ALA A 90 -7.93 -4.36 12.41
CA ALA A 90 -8.41 -5.57 11.78
C ALA A 90 -9.06 -6.50 12.83
N ALA A 91 -10.16 -7.14 12.44
CA ALA A 91 -10.77 -8.23 13.19
C ALA A 91 -10.59 -9.54 12.42
N TYR A 92 -10.08 -10.56 13.10
CA TYR A 92 -9.93 -11.92 12.60
C TYR A 92 -10.87 -12.85 13.37
N ASP A 93 -11.44 -13.86 12.70
CA ASP A 93 -12.17 -14.93 13.37
C ASP A 93 -11.20 -15.93 14.03
N LYS A 94 -11.74 -16.89 14.80
CA LYS A 94 -10.97 -17.96 15.45
C LYS A 94 -10.11 -18.82 14.51
N ASN A 95 -10.43 -18.83 13.21
CA ASN A 95 -9.66 -19.55 12.18
C ASN A 95 -8.54 -18.70 11.58
N GLY A 96 -8.40 -17.44 12.00
CA GLY A 96 -7.44 -16.48 11.49
C GLY A 96 -7.84 -15.83 10.17
N LYS A 97 -9.12 -15.91 9.79
CA LYS A 97 -9.64 -15.20 8.61
C LYS A 97 -10.01 -13.77 8.99
N LEU A 98 -9.54 -12.80 8.21
CA LEU A 98 -9.87 -11.40 8.36
C LEU A 98 -11.34 -11.17 7.95
N ILE A 99 -12.15 -10.69 8.89
CA ILE A 99 -13.59 -10.50 8.72
C ILE A 99 -14.02 -9.03 8.66
N ARG A 100 -13.24 -8.12 9.26
CA ARG A 100 -13.55 -6.68 9.28
C ARG A 100 -12.30 -5.83 9.36
N THR A 101 -12.29 -4.66 8.70
CA THR A 101 -11.31 -3.60 8.97
C THR A 101 -11.96 -2.24 9.16
N ALA A 102 -11.31 -1.41 9.98
CA ALA A 102 -11.51 0.03 10.02
C ALA A 102 -10.15 0.70 9.81
N GLU A 103 -10.01 1.46 8.73
CA GLU A 103 -8.73 2.01 8.27
C GLU A 103 -8.82 3.53 8.16
N LYS A 104 -7.71 4.19 8.48
CA LYS A 104 -7.57 5.64 8.35
C LYS A 104 -6.16 5.97 7.91
N TYR A 105 -6.05 6.75 6.83
CA TYR A 105 -4.80 7.27 6.30
C TYR A 105 -4.90 8.78 6.14
N GLU A 106 -3.78 9.47 6.27
CA GLU A 106 -3.70 10.93 6.19
C GLU A 106 -2.66 11.34 5.15
N ASN A 107 -3.01 12.31 4.31
CA ASN A 107 -2.11 12.92 3.34
C ASN A 107 -1.46 11.92 2.36
N VAL A 108 -2.26 10.96 1.88
CA VAL A 108 -1.81 9.93 0.93
C VAL A 108 -2.21 10.30 -0.49
N LYS A 109 -1.52 9.72 -1.48
CA LYS A 109 -1.86 9.95 -2.89
C LYS A 109 -3.33 9.59 -3.16
N LEU A 110 -4.10 10.57 -3.63
CA LEU A 110 -5.50 10.41 -4.00
C LEU A 110 -5.64 9.79 -5.41
N PRO A 111 -6.69 8.99 -5.66
CA PRO A 111 -7.03 8.52 -7.00
C PRO A 111 -7.40 9.67 -7.94
N SER A 112 -7.18 9.44 -9.24
CA SER A 112 -7.46 10.40 -10.30
C SER A 112 -8.94 10.79 -10.35
N ALA A 113 -9.85 9.84 -10.11
CA ALA A 113 -11.29 10.10 -10.03
C ALA A 113 -11.63 11.18 -8.98
N VAL A 114 -11.02 11.09 -7.79
CA VAL A 114 -11.22 12.04 -6.70
C VAL A 114 -10.63 13.40 -7.04
N THR A 115 -9.38 13.43 -7.52
CA THR A 115 -8.71 14.70 -7.85
C THR A 115 -9.39 15.42 -9.00
N ASN A 116 -9.85 14.69 -10.02
CA ASN A 116 -10.55 15.26 -11.18
C ASN A 116 -11.92 15.81 -10.79
N ALA A 117 -12.67 15.09 -9.94
CA ALA A 117 -13.96 15.57 -9.43
C ALA A 117 -13.82 16.87 -8.63
N VAL A 118 -12.78 16.97 -7.79
CA VAL A 118 -12.48 18.19 -7.04
C VAL A 118 -12.06 19.33 -7.96
N ALA A 119 -11.15 19.07 -8.91
CA ALA A 119 -10.69 20.09 -9.85
C ALA A 119 -11.84 20.66 -10.71
N GLY A 120 -12.78 19.82 -11.13
CA GLY A 120 -13.95 20.25 -11.89
C GLY A 120 -14.94 21.08 -11.07
N ARG A 121 -15.23 20.68 -9.82
CA ARG A 121 -16.21 21.38 -8.98
C ARG A 121 -15.65 22.60 -8.25
N PHE A 122 -14.35 22.60 -7.94
CA PHE A 122 -13.66 23.64 -7.18
C PHE A 122 -12.41 24.11 -7.95
N PRO A 123 -12.57 24.79 -9.09
CA PRO A 123 -11.43 25.28 -9.88
C PRO A 123 -10.59 26.27 -9.08
N ASN A 124 -9.26 26.18 -9.20
CA ASN A 124 -8.27 26.98 -8.47
C ASN A 124 -8.24 26.76 -6.94
N TRP A 125 -8.90 25.73 -6.42
CA TRP A 125 -8.75 25.33 -5.02
C TRP A 125 -7.66 24.26 -4.88
N LYS A 126 -6.80 24.42 -3.87
CA LYS A 126 -5.77 23.44 -3.51
C LYS A 126 -6.34 22.45 -2.51
N ILE A 127 -6.14 21.14 -2.74
CA ILE A 127 -6.30 20.13 -1.69
C ILE A 127 -5.11 20.27 -0.73
N SER A 128 -5.36 20.80 0.47
CA SER A 128 -4.32 21.08 1.48
C SER A 128 -4.10 19.93 2.45
N LYS A 129 -5.14 19.14 2.70
CA LYS A 129 -5.13 17.94 3.54
C LYS A 129 -6.15 16.94 3.04
N ASP A 130 -5.85 15.65 3.20
CA ASP A 130 -6.80 14.57 2.97
C ASP A 130 -6.77 13.55 4.11
N VAL A 131 -7.93 12.98 4.36
CA VAL A 131 -8.11 11.82 5.22
C VAL A 131 -8.85 10.76 4.41
N TYR A 132 -8.15 9.68 4.09
CA TYR A 132 -8.70 8.51 3.42
C TYR A 132 -9.16 7.50 4.46
N ARG A 133 -10.40 7.04 4.36
CA ARG A 133 -10.99 6.02 5.23
C ARG A 133 -11.46 4.84 4.41
N VAL A 134 -11.14 3.65 4.90
CA VAL A 134 -11.63 2.39 4.34
C VAL A 134 -12.32 1.62 5.46
N THR A 135 -13.47 1.06 5.15
CA THR A 135 -14.04 -0.01 5.98
C THR A 135 -14.22 -1.23 5.11
N TYR A 136 -13.93 -2.40 5.66
CA TYR A 136 -14.15 -3.67 4.99
C TYR A 136 -14.98 -4.58 5.89
N TYR A 137 -15.91 -5.31 5.27
CA TYR A 137 -16.65 -6.40 5.87
C TYR A 137 -16.64 -7.56 4.88
N ASP A 138 -16.31 -8.78 5.30
CA ASP A 138 -16.17 -9.92 4.38
C ASP A 138 -17.42 -10.17 3.51
N GLU A 139 -18.60 -9.91 4.06
CA GLU A 139 -19.88 -10.10 3.37
C GLU A 139 -20.26 -8.93 2.43
N LYS A 140 -19.74 -7.72 2.68
CA LYS A 140 -20.18 -6.49 1.99
C LYS A 140 -19.12 -5.87 1.10
N GLY A 141 -17.87 -6.33 1.20
CA GLY A 141 -16.72 -5.68 0.57
C GLY A 141 -16.32 -4.42 1.30
N SER A 142 -15.82 -3.43 0.57
CA SER A 142 -15.21 -2.23 1.13
C SER A 142 -15.91 -0.95 0.73
N ASP A 143 -16.03 -0.02 1.67
CA ASP A 143 -16.46 1.36 1.47
C ASP A 143 -15.27 2.31 1.63
N LYS A 144 -15.06 3.18 0.65
CA LYS A 144 -13.88 4.06 0.52
C LYS A 144 -14.33 5.52 0.50
N LYS A 145 -13.83 6.32 1.44
CA LYS A 145 -14.24 7.71 1.63
C LYS A 145 -13.05 8.63 1.82
N TYR A 146 -13.09 9.77 1.15
CA TYR A 146 -12.07 10.81 1.22
C TYR A 146 -12.68 12.04 1.86
N LYS A 147 -12.05 12.55 2.92
CA LYS A 147 -12.38 13.87 3.49
C LYS A 147 -11.26 14.83 3.13
N LEU A 148 -11.58 15.88 2.40
CA LEU A 148 -10.59 16.80 1.84
C LEU A 148 -10.78 18.18 2.45
N LEU A 149 -9.67 18.83 2.81
CA LEU A 149 -9.65 20.25 3.14
C LEU A 149 -9.13 21.02 1.92
N LEU A 150 -10.00 21.81 1.31
CA LEU A 150 -9.67 22.65 0.18
C LEU A 150 -9.37 24.08 0.64
N GLU A 151 -8.39 24.72 0.02
CA GLU A 151 -7.97 26.09 0.31
C GLU A 151 -7.90 26.93 -0.97
N ASN A 152 -8.37 28.18 -0.88
CA ASN A 152 -8.24 29.19 -1.94
C ASN A 152 -8.00 30.55 -1.29
N GLY A 153 -6.74 30.99 -1.28
CA GLY A 153 -6.28 32.11 -0.45
C GLY A 153 -6.60 31.87 1.02
N ASN A 154 -7.37 32.78 1.63
CA ASN A 154 -7.76 32.69 3.04
C ASN A 154 -9.04 31.86 3.27
N LYS A 155 -9.69 31.36 2.21
CA LYS A 155 -10.93 30.57 2.31
C LYS A 155 -10.60 29.08 2.44
N ARG A 156 -11.39 28.38 3.26
CA ARG A 156 -11.27 26.93 3.47
C ARG A 156 -12.63 26.26 3.36
N VAL A 157 -12.70 25.09 2.73
CA VAL A 157 -13.91 24.26 2.70
C VAL A 157 -13.54 22.79 2.91
N LYS A 158 -14.38 22.07 3.65
CA LYS A 158 -14.26 20.61 3.80
C LYS A 158 -15.26 19.93 2.89
N VAL A 159 -14.80 18.98 2.10
CA VAL A 159 -15.67 18.17 1.22
C VAL A 159 -15.45 16.70 1.51
N LYS A 160 -16.46 15.88 1.21
CA LYS A 160 -16.33 14.43 1.19
C LYS A 160 -16.58 13.92 -0.21
N VAL A 161 -15.80 12.93 -0.60
CA VAL A 161 -15.85 12.32 -1.93
C VAL A 161 -15.69 10.80 -1.75
N ASN A 162 -16.42 10.00 -2.53
CA ASN A 162 -16.20 8.54 -2.60
C ASN A 162 -15.11 8.21 -3.64
N ASP A 163 -14.80 6.93 -3.82
CA ASP A 163 -13.80 6.46 -4.79
C ASP A 163 -14.20 6.65 -6.25
N ALA A 164 -15.49 6.82 -6.54
CA ALA A 164 -16.01 7.18 -7.87
C ALA A 164 -15.91 8.69 -8.17
N GLY A 165 -15.49 9.52 -7.20
CA GLY A 165 -15.45 10.98 -7.38
C GLY A 165 -16.78 11.69 -7.06
N GLU A 166 -17.75 11.00 -6.47
CA GLU A 166 -19.05 11.57 -6.14
C GLU A 166 -19.03 12.22 -4.75
N PHE A 167 -19.66 13.39 -4.63
CA PHE A 167 -19.71 14.18 -3.39
C PHE A 167 -20.93 13.82 -2.53
N PHE A 168 -20.78 13.79 -1.21
CA PHE A 168 -21.84 13.48 -0.23
C PHE A 168 -21.65 14.14 1.14
#